data_AF-A0A810PYU7-F1
#
_entry.id   AF-A0A810PYU7-F1
#
_cell.length_a   1.000
_cell.length_b   1.000
_cell.length_c   1.000
_cell.angle_alpha   90.00
_cell.angle_beta   90.00
_cell.angle_gamma   90.00
#
_symmetry.space_group_name_H-M   'P 1'
#
loop_
_entity.id
_entity.type
_entity.pdbx_description
1 polymer ?
#
loop_
_entity_poly.entity_id
_entity_poly.type
_entity_poly.pdbx_seq_one_letter_code
_entity_poly.pdbx_strand_id
1 'polypeptide(L)'
;MKDKGEKGSFTVEAILSLSIFMFAFVTIVSLATVAKIESTTQYAIDQAAKEISKYTYIASRANLLVHPKDSAEATVDSIDEAVQSMYDFSDVLSSSTGGNGVPLNSEGLSDMLSGMSGDDFKSITASAQNVYNSFAPLMSDPKGAITALAQVVAQKGGSALVSRVIAQPLCKALLPKYITQQDDASAVLEKMGVVNGLDGLDFSLSTFLMDQRTINVVLVYEIDVKGFGIFDQKLIVKQTASTAAWLADTEGVKLSDVASKTSAWQKSDMERGKDYVSELQGENPHQGVKNGVGVDLYDQDSNTFTAVHSMNVFAASYSDYVRSGDGTKASDYILKREKIKAALKAYANALNRAVDSISESIEMSDGTDCQTALEKTMHREKVLIIVVPEEATEFASLLQEIANEIEQETGVKVNITYRDEALGG
;
A
#
# COMPACT_ATOMS: atom_id res chain seq x y z
N MET A 1 50.91 -57.48 -34.13
CA MET A 1 51.54 -56.23 -34.60
C MET A 1 50.74 -55.08 -34.01
N LYS A 2 51.39 -54.15 -33.31
CA LYS A 2 50.76 -53.03 -32.59
C LYS A 2 50.61 -51.88 -33.60
N ASP A 3 49.38 -51.55 -33.99
CA ASP A 3 49.13 -50.40 -34.86
C ASP A 3 49.56 -49.11 -34.16
N LYS A 4 50.56 -48.45 -34.76
CA LYS A 4 50.97 -47.08 -34.49
C LYS A 4 50.43 -46.24 -35.64
N GLY A 5 49.58 -45.25 -35.39
CA GLY A 5 49.21 -44.36 -36.50
C GLY A 5 48.24 -43.21 -36.27
N GLU A 6 47.43 -43.18 -35.22
CA GLU A 6 46.49 -42.07 -35.03
C GLU A 6 47.19 -40.89 -34.35
N LYS A 7 48.01 -40.15 -35.12
CA LYS A 7 48.52 -38.85 -34.70
C LYS A 7 47.51 -37.79 -35.15
N GLY A 8 46.60 -37.41 -34.27
CA GLY A 8 45.76 -36.22 -34.44
C GLY A 8 46.63 -35.00 -34.78
N SER A 9 46.16 -34.16 -35.70
CA SER A 9 46.86 -32.92 -36.04
C SER A 9 46.77 -31.98 -34.84
N PHE A 10 47.90 -31.77 -34.16
CA PHE A 10 48.02 -30.88 -32.99
C PHE A 10 47.40 -29.49 -33.24
N THR A 11 47.50 -28.99 -34.46
CA THR A 11 46.91 -27.70 -34.86
C THR A 11 45.38 -27.73 -34.87
N VAL A 12 44.76 -28.85 -35.29
CA VAL A 12 43.29 -28.98 -35.32
C VAL A 12 42.72 -29.07 -33.90
N GLU A 13 43.36 -29.84 -33.03
CA GLU A 13 42.97 -29.95 -31.62
C GLU A 13 43.13 -28.61 -30.88
N ALA A 14 44.20 -27.87 -31.18
CA ALA A 14 44.43 -26.54 -30.60
C ALA A 14 43.39 -25.51 -31.05
N ILE A 15 43.03 -25.47 -32.34
CA ILE A 15 42.02 -24.53 -32.86
C ILE A 15 40.64 -24.83 -32.28
N LEU A 16 40.28 -26.11 -32.18
CA LEU A 16 38.98 -26.52 -31.62
C LEU A 16 38.91 -26.21 -30.11
N SER A 17 39.97 -26.50 -29.36
CA SER A 17 40.08 -26.17 -27.93
C SER A 17 40.01 -24.66 -27.68
N LEU A 18 40.72 -23.86 -28.49
CA LEU A 18 40.70 -22.40 -28.39
C LEU A 18 39.30 -21.83 -28.70
N SER A 19 38.61 -22.37 -29.70
CA SER A 19 37.27 -21.92 -30.06
C SER A 19 36.27 -22.16 -28.92
N ILE A 20 36.24 -23.38 -28.37
CA ILE A 20 35.38 -23.72 -27.22
C ILE A 20 35.71 -22.85 -26.01
N PHE A 21 37.01 -22.62 -25.74
CA PHE A 21 37.45 -21.74 -24.66
C PHE A 21 36.94 -20.30 -24.85
N MET A 22 37.02 -19.76 -26.07
CA MET A 22 36.50 -18.43 -26.37
C MET A 22 34.99 -18.33 -26.18
N PHE A 23 34.21 -19.33 -26.62
CA PHE A 23 32.77 -19.37 -26.34
C PHE A 23 32.46 -19.37 -24.84
N ALA A 24 33.17 -20.21 -24.07
CA ALA A 24 33.01 -20.25 -22.62
C ALA A 24 33.38 -18.91 -21.97
N PHE A 25 34.49 -18.30 -22.41
CA PHE A 25 34.93 -17.00 -21.91
C PHE A 25 33.89 -15.90 -22.19
N VAL A 26 33.39 -15.80 -23.42
CA VAL A 26 32.34 -14.82 -23.77
C VAL A 26 31.09 -15.04 -22.95
N THR A 27 30.67 -16.29 -22.77
CA THR A 27 29.50 -16.64 -21.94
C THR A 27 29.68 -16.18 -20.49
N ILE A 28 30.85 -16.42 -19.90
CA ILE A 28 31.17 -15.99 -18.52
C ILE A 28 31.17 -14.46 -18.42
N VAL A 29 31.75 -13.75 -19.40
CA VAL A 29 31.77 -12.29 -19.42
C VAL A 29 30.36 -11.70 -19.58
N SER A 30 29.52 -12.27 -20.44
CA SER A 30 28.12 -11.85 -20.60
C SER A 30 27.34 -12.07 -19.31
N LEU A 31 27.48 -13.23 -18.65
CA LEU A 31 26.83 -13.50 -17.36
C LEU A 31 27.31 -12.56 -16.26
N ALA A 32 28.62 -12.29 -16.19
CA ALA A 32 29.19 -11.34 -15.24
C ALA A 32 28.66 -9.91 -15.46
N THR A 33 28.40 -9.54 -16.72
CA THR A 33 27.80 -8.24 -17.06
C THR A 33 26.37 -8.15 -16.55
N VAL A 34 25.54 -9.17 -16.78
CA VAL A 34 24.17 -9.23 -16.24
C VAL A 34 24.17 -9.16 -14.71
N ALA A 35 25.01 -9.97 -14.04
CA ALA A 35 25.11 -9.95 -12.59
C ALA A 35 25.56 -8.59 -12.04
N LYS A 36 26.44 -7.88 -12.75
CA LYS A 36 26.86 -6.53 -12.39
C LYS A 36 25.73 -5.52 -12.51
N ILE A 37 24.93 -5.58 -13.57
CA ILE A 37 23.74 -4.74 -13.74
C ILE A 37 22.79 -4.99 -12.59
N GLU A 38 22.40 -6.25 -12.37
CA GLU A 38 21.45 -6.64 -11.33
C GLU A 38 21.90 -6.20 -9.95
N SER A 39 23.18 -6.37 -9.61
CA SER A 39 23.74 -5.94 -8.32
C SER A 39 23.70 -4.41 -8.15
N THR A 40 24.01 -3.67 -9.21
CA THR A 40 24.03 -2.19 -9.19
C THR A 40 22.60 -1.63 -9.06
N THR A 41 21.65 -2.15 -9.85
CA THR A 41 20.25 -1.72 -9.81
C THR A 41 19.56 -2.17 -8.52
N GLN A 42 19.84 -3.37 -8.01
CA GLN A 42 19.30 -3.86 -6.73
C GLN A 42 19.76 -2.96 -5.58
N TYR A 43 21.06 -2.65 -5.51
CA TYR A 43 21.58 -1.73 -4.50
C TYR A 43 20.88 -0.36 -4.59
N ALA A 44 20.69 0.16 -5.80
CA ALA A 44 20.06 1.46 -5.99
C ALA A 44 18.59 1.49 -5.54
N ILE A 45 17.80 0.45 -5.86
CA ILE A 45 16.40 0.37 -5.39
C ILE A 45 16.32 0.14 -3.87
N ASP A 46 17.25 -0.60 -3.27
CA ASP A 46 17.31 -0.81 -1.82
C ASP A 46 17.59 0.50 -1.08
N GLN A 47 18.51 1.32 -1.61
CA GLN A 47 18.80 2.64 -1.03
C GLN A 47 17.64 3.61 -1.25
N ALA A 48 17.03 3.63 -2.44
CA ALA A 48 15.87 4.45 -2.73
C ALA A 48 14.71 4.12 -1.78
N ALA A 49 14.42 2.83 -1.55
CA ALA A 49 13.38 2.40 -0.61
C ALA A 49 13.66 2.90 0.81
N LYS A 50 14.90 2.78 1.30
CA LYS A 50 15.32 3.29 2.62
C LYS A 50 15.23 4.81 2.71
N GLU A 51 15.56 5.53 1.65
CA GLU A 51 15.45 7.00 1.63
C GLU A 51 13.99 7.46 1.67
N ILE A 52 13.12 6.80 0.91
CA ILE A 52 11.66 7.01 0.96
C ILE A 52 11.13 6.75 2.37
N SER A 53 11.58 5.68 3.04
CA SER A 53 11.23 5.39 4.45
C SER A 53 11.69 6.48 5.42
N LYS A 54 12.85 7.12 5.19
CA LYS A 54 13.25 8.30 5.97
C LYS A 54 12.31 9.47 5.71
N TYR A 55 11.97 9.76 4.45
CA TYR A 55 11.03 10.83 4.14
C TYR A 55 9.66 10.64 4.80
N THR A 56 9.16 9.42 4.94
CA THR A 56 7.91 9.17 5.69
C THR A 56 8.05 9.53 7.17
N TYR A 57 9.23 9.36 7.76
CA TYR A 57 9.47 9.73 9.16
C TYR A 57 9.44 11.24 9.34
N ILE A 58 10.07 11.98 8.44
CA ILE A 58 10.04 13.44 8.51
C ILE A 58 8.62 13.98 8.26
N ALA A 59 7.92 13.44 7.26
CA ALA A 59 6.51 13.76 7.04
C ALA A 59 5.68 13.56 8.32
N SER A 60 5.91 12.45 9.02
CA SER A 60 5.23 12.14 10.28
C SER A 60 5.60 13.05 11.45
N ARG A 61 6.89 13.35 11.63
CA ARG A 61 7.38 14.21 12.71
C ARG A 61 7.03 15.68 12.50
N ALA A 62 7.01 16.14 11.26
CA ALA A 62 6.59 17.50 10.90
C ALA A 62 5.08 17.73 11.08
N ASN A 63 4.34 16.73 11.58
CA ASN A 63 2.90 16.76 11.78
C ASN A 63 2.11 17.01 10.49
N LEU A 64 2.73 16.77 9.33
CA LEU A 64 2.09 16.87 8.00
C LEU A 64 1.05 15.77 7.75
N LEU A 65 0.87 14.88 8.73
CA LEU A 65 -0.09 13.80 8.75
C LEU A 65 -1.37 14.15 9.50
N VAL A 66 -1.47 15.36 10.07
CA VAL A 66 -2.62 15.77 10.88
C VAL A 66 -3.76 16.22 10.00
N HIS A 67 -4.92 15.65 10.33
CA HIS A 67 -6.23 15.88 9.75
C HIS A 67 -6.57 17.39 9.53
N PRO A 68 -7.31 17.72 8.46
CA PRO A 68 -7.69 19.09 8.08
C PRO A 68 -8.64 19.83 9.04
N LYS A 69 -8.83 19.37 10.29
CA LYS A 69 -9.74 20.02 11.26
C LYS A 69 -9.07 20.67 12.48
N ASP A 70 -7.76 20.51 12.66
CA ASP A 70 -7.00 21.24 13.71
C ASP A 70 -5.90 22.16 13.13
N SER A 71 -5.78 22.29 11.81
CA SER A 71 -4.66 23.00 11.16
C SER A 71 -4.88 24.51 10.98
N ALA A 72 -5.44 25.20 11.98
CA ALA A 72 -5.33 26.65 12.02
C ALA A 72 -3.90 27.11 12.41
N GLU A 73 -3.04 26.21 12.91
CA GLU A 73 -1.68 26.56 13.39
C GLU A 73 -0.61 25.47 13.13
N ALA A 74 -0.72 24.67 12.06
CA ALA A 74 0.44 23.94 11.53
C ALA A 74 1.17 24.85 10.54
N THR A 75 1.82 25.88 11.09
CA THR A 75 2.52 26.92 10.36
C THR A 75 3.65 26.32 9.52
N VAL A 76 3.84 26.87 8.33
CA VAL A 76 4.95 26.63 7.37
C VAL A 76 6.34 26.49 8.05
N ASP A 77 6.51 27.09 9.24
CA ASP A 77 7.70 27.00 10.10
C ASP A 77 8.07 25.56 10.51
N SER A 78 7.13 24.65 10.77
CA SER A 78 7.46 23.27 11.18
C SER A 78 8.01 22.42 10.03
N ILE A 79 7.60 22.74 8.80
CA ILE A 79 8.14 22.13 7.58
C ILE A 79 9.56 22.64 7.34
N ASP A 80 9.79 23.94 7.51
CA ASP A 80 11.12 24.52 7.34
C ASP A 80 12.09 24.06 8.45
N GLU A 81 11.65 23.90 9.70
CA GLU A 81 12.48 23.31 10.77
C GLU A 81 12.75 21.82 10.57
N ALA A 82 11.74 21.03 10.17
CA ALA A 82 11.92 19.60 9.90
C ALA A 82 12.80 19.37 8.66
N VAL A 83 12.63 20.20 7.63
CA VAL A 83 13.51 20.21 6.46
C VAL A 83 14.90 20.72 6.82
N GLN A 84 15.03 21.74 7.68
CA GLN A 84 16.34 22.20 8.15
C GLN A 84 17.06 21.09 8.92
N SER A 85 16.36 20.32 9.77
CA SER A 85 16.95 19.14 10.44
C SER A 85 17.38 18.06 9.45
N MET A 86 16.69 17.97 8.31
CA MET A 86 17.06 17.10 7.21
C MET A 86 18.21 17.65 6.39
N TYR A 87 18.31 18.96 6.18
CA TYR A 87 19.49 19.61 5.60
C TYR A 87 20.68 19.51 6.55
N ASP A 88 20.50 19.53 7.86
CA ASP A 88 21.59 19.38 8.83
C ASP A 88 22.07 17.91 8.87
N PHE A 89 21.14 16.93 8.86
CA PHE A 89 21.48 15.52 8.74
C PHE A 89 22.00 15.15 7.34
N SER A 90 21.41 15.73 6.31
CA SER A 90 21.88 15.62 4.92
C SER A 90 23.20 16.32 4.79
N ASP A 91 23.51 17.45 5.41
CA ASP A 91 24.81 18.14 5.36
C ASP A 91 25.89 17.34 6.10
N VAL A 92 25.52 16.64 7.17
CA VAL A 92 26.38 15.61 7.78
C VAL A 92 26.66 14.45 6.81
N LEU A 93 25.77 14.18 5.85
CA LEU A 93 25.94 13.17 4.80
C LEU A 93 26.54 13.74 3.49
N SER A 94 26.27 15.00 3.16
CA SER A 94 26.60 15.79 1.96
C SER A 94 27.94 16.51 2.14
N SER A 95 28.46 16.61 3.36
CA SER A 95 29.89 16.81 3.62
C SER A 95 30.77 15.68 3.06
N SER A 96 30.15 14.63 2.47
CA SER A 96 30.79 13.66 1.57
C SER A 96 30.42 13.79 0.08
N THR A 97 29.38 14.54 -0.32
CA THR A 97 28.98 14.76 -1.73
C THR A 97 28.05 15.98 -1.85
N GLY A 98 28.44 17.01 -2.61
CA GLY A 98 27.76 18.32 -2.64
C GLY A 98 26.83 18.58 -3.86
N GLY A 99 25.86 19.48 -3.69
CA GLY A 99 25.06 20.08 -4.77
C GLY A 99 23.80 20.83 -4.28
N ASN A 100 23.57 22.06 -4.79
CA ASN A 100 22.55 23.03 -4.35
C ASN A 100 21.25 23.04 -5.20
N GLY A 101 20.11 22.96 -4.51
CA GLY A 101 18.81 23.68 -4.59
C GLY A 101 18.09 24.11 -5.90
N VAL A 102 16.75 23.93 -5.91
CA VAL A 102 15.72 24.75 -6.59
C VAL A 102 14.41 24.73 -5.72
N PRO A 103 13.70 25.85 -5.49
CA PRO A 103 12.49 25.87 -4.64
C PRO A 103 11.18 25.68 -5.45
N LEU A 104 10.26 24.85 -4.93
CA LEU A 104 8.88 24.66 -5.42
C LEU A 104 7.89 24.63 -4.24
N ASN A 105 6.69 25.21 -4.39
CA ASN A 105 5.75 25.50 -3.30
C ASN A 105 4.60 24.48 -3.16
N SER A 106 4.05 24.38 -1.94
CA SER A 106 3.08 23.38 -1.46
C SER A 106 1.63 23.59 -1.93
N GLU A 107 1.27 24.81 -2.34
CA GLU A 107 -0.11 25.19 -2.67
C GLU A 107 -0.64 24.54 -3.96
N GLY A 108 0.19 24.50 -5.03
CA GLY A 108 -0.21 23.89 -6.31
C GLY A 108 -0.38 22.35 -6.24
N LEU A 109 0.27 21.71 -5.28
CA LEU A 109 0.19 20.27 -5.07
C LEU A 109 -1.10 19.87 -4.33
N SER A 110 -1.55 20.70 -3.40
CA SER A 110 -2.80 20.47 -2.64
C SER A 110 -4.05 20.63 -3.52
N ASP A 111 -4.08 21.66 -4.38
CA ASP A 111 -5.20 21.91 -5.30
C ASP A 111 -5.42 20.79 -6.31
N MET A 112 -4.34 20.14 -6.72
CA MET A 112 -4.42 19.06 -7.68
C MET A 112 -4.86 17.73 -7.06
N LEU A 113 -4.42 17.46 -5.83
CA LEU A 113 -4.79 16.27 -5.08
C LEU A 113 -6.30 16.27 -4.74
N SER A 114 -6.86 17.45 -4.45
CA SER A 114 -8.29 17.64 -4.19
C SER A 114 -9.16 17.58 -5.45
N GLY A 115 -8.56 17.69 -6.64
CA GLY A 115 -9.27 17.63 -7.93
C GLY A 115 -9.50 16.22 -8.49
N MET A 116 -9.04 15.17 -7.82
CA MET A 116 -9.22 13.78 -8.28
C MET A 116 -10.32 13.06 -7.48
N SER A 117 -11.53 12.99 -8.02
CA SER A 117 -12.60 12.13 -7.52
C SER A 117 -12.70 10.81 -8.31
N GLY A 118 -13.34 9.81 -7.69
CA GLY A 118 -13.11 8.37 -7.90
C GLY A 118 -13.86 7.66 -9.03
N ASP A 119 -14.59 8.35 -9.91
CA ASP A 119 -15.27 7.70 -11.03
C ASP A 119 -14.45 7.89 -12.31
N ASP A 120 -13.80 6.82 -12.79
CA ASP A 120 -13.57 6.55 -14.23
C ASP A 120 -12.42 5.55 -14.46
N PHE A 121 -12.72 4.25 -14.55
CA PHE A 121 -11.73 3.24 -14.95
C PHE A 121 -11.18 3.42 -16.39
N LYS A 122 -11.71 4.39 -17.17
CA LYS A 122 -11.24 4.75 -18.52
C LYS A 122 -10.63 6.16 -18.65
N SER A 123 -10.73 7.04 -17.63
CA SER A 123 -10.03 8.35 -17.62
C SER A 123 -8.73 8.33 -16.80
N ILE A 124 -8.45 7.20 -16.12
CA ILE A 124 -7.22 6.94 -15.33
C ILE A 124 -5.93 7.31 -16.07
N THR A 125 -5.79 7.10 -17.38
CA THR A 125 -4.52 7.40 -18.07
C THR A 125 -4.25 8.90 -18.20
N ALA A 126 -5.28 9.73 -18.45
CA ALA A 126 -5.11 11.18 -18.55
C ALA A 126 -4.94 11.83 -17.18
N SER A 127 -5.70 11.39 -16.19
CA SER A 127 -5.61 11.86 -14.81
C SER A 127 -4.29 11.41 -14.16
N ALA A 128 -3.86 10.16 -14.35
CA ALA A 128 -2.55 9.68 -13.89
C ALA A 128 -1.39 10.43 -14.59
N GLN A 129 -1.52 10.77 -15.87
CA GLN A 129 -0.51 11.56 -16.59
C GLN A 129 -0.42 12.98 -16.05
N ASN A 130 -1.56 13.62 -15.77
CA ASN A 130 -1.57 14.94 -15.15
C ASN A 130 -0.86 14.90 -13.79
N VAL A 131 -1.22 13.93 -12.94
CA VAL A 131 -0.61 13.68 -11.60
C VAL A 131 0.89 13.44 -11.73
N TYR A 132 1.30 12.54 -12.62
CA TYR A 132 2.71 12.30 -12.90
C TYR A 132 3.45 13.59 -13.29
N ASN A 133 2.88 14.39 -14.19
CA ASN A 133 3.49 15.63 -14.67
C ASN A 133 3.62 16.70 -13.57
N SER A 134 2.78 16.65 -12.54
CA SER A 134 2.83 17.60 -11.42
C SER A 134 3.73 17.14 -10.27
N PHE A 135 3.89 15.83 -10.08
CA PHE A 135 4.81 15.29 -9.08
C PHE A 135 6.26 15.20 -9.59
N ALA A 136 6.48 14.87 -10.87
CA ALA A 136 7.83 14.73 -11.43
C ALA A 136 8.76 15.94 -11.18
N PRO A 137 8.30 17.20 -11.32
CA PRO A 137 9.13 18.37 -10.99
C PRO A 137 9.45 18.49 -9.49
N LEU A 138 8.55 18.06 -8.61
CA LEU A 138 8.68 18.16 -7.14
C LEU A 138 9.66 17.13 -6.57
N MET A 139 9.78 15.96 -7.20
CA MET A 139 10.65 14.89 -6.72
C MET A 139 12.15 15.17 -6.93
N SER A 140 12.49 16.26 -7.61
CA SER A 140 13.88 16.69 -7.81
C SER A 140 14.52 17.29 -6.55
N ASP A 141 13.74 17.58 -5.51
CA ASP A 141 14.21 18.13 -4.23
C ASP A 141 13.60 17.35 -3.03
N PRO A 142 14.34 17.14 -1.92
CA PRO A 142 13.83 16.46 -0.73
C PRO A 142 12.54 17.06 -0.17
N LYS A 143 12.32 18.38 -0.24
CA LYS A 143 11.06 18.99 0.25
C LYS A 143 9.85 18.46 -0.51
N GLY A 144 9.90 18.47 -1.84
CA GLY A 144 8.80 18.01 -2.67
C GLY A 144 8.51 16.52 -2.51
N ALA A 145 9.56 15.71 -2.33
CA ALA A 145 9.40 14.28 -2.01
C ALA A 145 8.70 14.03 -0.66
N ILE A 146 9.07 14.77 0.38
CA ILE A 146 8.44 14.68 1.71
C ILE A 146 6.98 15.13 1.64
N THR A 147 6.69 16.25 0.98
CA THR A 147 5.31 16.75 0.84
C THR A 147 4.43 15.76 0.08
N ALA A 148 4.94 15.18 -1.01
CA ALA A 148 4.21 14.17 -1.78
C ALA A 148 3.94 12.90 -0.96
N LEU A 149 4.92 12.42 -0.19
CA LEU A 149 4.73 11.27 0.71
C LEU A 149 3.79 11.60 1.87
N ALA A 150 3.89 12.80 2.46
CA ALA A 150 3.00 13.25 3.51
C ALA A 150 1.53 13.24 3.05
N GLN A 151 1.27 13.68 1.82
CA GLN A 151 -0.06 13.63 1.22
C GLN A 151 -0.57 12.19 1.04
N VAL A 152 0.29 11.25 0.61
CA VAL A 152 -0.07 9.83 0.52
C VAL A 152 -0.39 9.23 1.88
N VAL A 153 0.31 9.63 2.94
CA VAL A 153 0.02 9.16 4.32
C VAL A 153 -1.22 9.87 4.90
N ALA A 154 -1.42 11.16 4.64
CA ALA A 154 -2.53 11.96 5.18
C ALA A 154 -3.90 11.53 4.61
N GLN A 155 -3.91 10.99 3.40
CA GLN A 155 -5.06 10.26 2.89
C GLN A 155 -5.17 8.90 3.59
N LYS A 156 -5.65 8.88 4.85
CA LYS A 156 -6.05 7.65 5.52
C LYS A 156 -7.17 7.00 4.69
N GLY A 157 -6.84 5.94 3.95
CA GLY A 157 -7.72 5.29 2.96
C GLY A 157 -7.47 5.68 1.50
N GLY A 158 -6.35 6.34 1.18
CA GLY A 158 -6.06 6.93 -0.12
C GLY A 158 -5.78 5.95 -1.25
N SER A 159 -6.68 5.96 -2.24
CA SER A 159 -6.56 5.53 -3.64
C SER A 159 -5.20 4.93 -4.05
N ALA A 160 -5.22 3.64 -4.43
CA ALA A 160 -4.10 2.94 -5.06
C ALA A 160 -3.45 3.70 -6.23
N LEU A 161 -4.21 4.63 -6.83
CA LEU A 161 -3.76 5.49 -7.91
C LEU A 161 -2.70 6.50 -7.42
N VAL A 162 -2.91 7.19 -6.30
CA VAL A 162 -1.97 8.24 -5.85
C VAL A 162 -0.65 7.61 -5.43
N SER A 163 -0.72 6.52 -4.64
CA SER A 163 0.45 5.73 -4.23
C SER A 163 1.29 5.25 -5.41
N ARG A 164 0.65 4.71 -6.46
CA ARG A 164 1.36 4.22 -7.67
C ARG A 164 1.88 5.35 -8.54
N VAL A 165 1.14 6.45 -8.66
CA VAL A 165 1.52 7.56 -9.53
C VAL A 165 2.68 8.37 -8.95
N ILE A 166 2.79 8.52 -7.62
CA ILE A 166 3.97 9.17 -7.02
C ILE A 166 5.20 8.26 -7.03
N ALA A 167 5.02 6.94 -7.11
CA ALA A 167 6.11 6.00 -6.91
C ALA A 167 7.13 6.04 -8.04
N GLN A 168 6.66 6.04 -9.29
CA GLN A 168 7.54 6.09 -10.45
C GLN A 168 8.41 7.37 -10.54
N PRO A 169 7.86 8.59 -10.45
CA PRO A 169 8.66 9.81 -10.50
C PRO A 169 9.62 9.91 -9.31
N LEU A 170 9.20 9.51 -8.11
CA LEU A 170 10.07 9.52 -6.93
C LEU A 170 11.23 8.54 -7.08
N CYS A 171 10.96 7.29 -7.48
CA CYS A 171 12.01 6.31 -7.75
C CYS A 171 12.97 6.79 -8.84
N LYS A 172 12.46 7.34 -9.96
CA LYS A 172 13.31 7.87 -11.04
C LYS A 172 14.17 9.05 -10.61
N ALA A 173 13.70 9.88 -9.68
CA ALA A 173 14.48 10.99 -9.15
C ALA A 173 15.56 10.54 -8.14
N LEU A 174 15.27 9.52 -7.31
CA LEU A 174 16.22 9.05 -6.29
C LEU A 174 17.24 8.05 -6.82
N LEU A 175 16.89 7.24 -7.81
CA LEU A 175 17.76 6.16 -8.30
C LEU A 175 19.13 6.64 -8.82
N PRO A 176 19.25 7.73 -9.62
CA PRO A 176 20.50 8.10 -10.28
C PRO A 176 21.69 8.25 -9.32
N LYS A 177 21.50 8.88 -8.17
CA LYS A 177 22.55 9.09 -7.15
C LYS A 177 23.07 7.80 -6.50
N TYR A 178 22.30 6.71 -6.59
CA TYR A 178 22.70 5.39 -6.09
C TYR A 178 23.28 4.49 -7.18
N ILE A 179 23.20 4.90 -8.45
CA ILE A 179 23.88 4.25 -9.58
C ILE A 179 25.31 4.77 -9.71
N THR A 180 25.50 6.09 -9.65
CA THR A 180 26.81 6.75 -9.73
C THR A 180 26.77 8.13 -9.07
N GLN A 181 27.91 8.60 -8.57
CA GLN A 181 28.04 9.91 -7.90
C GLN A 181 28.67 10.99 -8.77
N GLN A 182 29.31 10.63 -9.89
CA GLN A 182 30.10 11.56 -10.71
C GLN A 182 29.77 11.50 -12.20
N ASP A 183 29.28 10.36 -12.68
CA ASP A 183 28.97 10.14 -14.09
C ASP A 183 27.48 10.35 -14.36
N ASP A 184 27.12 10.51 -15.63
CA ASP A 184 25.72 10.44 -16.05
C ASP A 184 25.20 9.01 -15.83
N ALA A 185 24.28 8.85 -14.89
CA ALA A 185 23.69 7.56 -14.55
C ALA A 185 23.02 6.88 -15.76
N SER A 186 22.42 7.65 -16.68
CA SER A 186 21.83 7.08 -17.89
C SER A 186 22.90 6.49 -18.79
N ALA A 187 23.99 7.23 -19.03
CA ALA A 187 25.12 6.76 -19.82
C ALA A 187 25.81 5.54 -19.18
N VAL A 188 25.90 5.50 -17.84
CA VAL A 188 26.43 4.36 -17.10
C VAL A 188 25.56 3.11 -17.31
N LEU A 189 24.23 3.24 -17.17
CA LEU A 189 23.28 2.14 -17.38
C LEU A 189 23.31 1.64 -18.82
N GLU A 190 23.29 2.53 -19.81
CA GLU A 190 23.40 2.18 -21.23
C GLU A 190 24.70 1.45 -21.54
N LYS A 191 25.82 1.92 -20.97
CA LYS A 191 27.13 1.26 -21.10
C LYS A 191 27.15 -0.13 -20.50
N MET A 192 26.41 -0.36 -19.41
CA MET A 192 26.28 -1.69 -18.83
C MET A 192 25.37 -2.60 -19.65
N GLY A 193 24.49 -2.06 -20.49
CA GLY A 193 23.59 -2.81 -21.37
C GLY A 193 22.11 -2.63 -21.05
N VAL A 194 21.74 -1.69 -20.17
CA VAL A 194 20.33 -1.36 -19.93
C VAL A 194 19.79 -0.56 -21.12
N VAL A 195 18.68 -1.02 -21.68
CA VAL A 195 18.06 -0.40 -22.85
C VAL A 195 17.44 0.94 -22.44
N ASN A 196 17.78 2.01 -23.17
CA ASN A 196 17.33 3.39 -22.92
C ASN A 196 17.74 3.95 -21.53
N GLY A 197 18.80 3.44 -20.91
CA GLY A 197 19.37 4.00 -19.67
C GLY A 197 18.35 4.19 -18.56
N LEU A 198 18.27 5.40 -18.00
CA LEU A 198 17.28 5.75 -16.97
C LEU A 198 15.84 5.78 -17.49
N ASP A 199 15.63 6.14 -18.76
CA ASP A 199 14.29 6.23 -19.34
C ASP A 199 13.64 4.86 -19.50
N GLY A 200 14.45 3.83 -19.76
CA GLY A 200 14.02 2.43 -19.84
C GLY A 200 13.73 1.76 -18.50
N LEU A 201 13.93 2.44 -17.38
CA LEU A 201 13.54 1.95 -16.06
C LEU A 201 12.07 2.23 -15.80
N ASP A 202 11.30 1.18 -15.50
CA ASP A 202 9.89 1.26 -15.17
C ASP A 202 9.64 0.94 -13.68
N PHE A 203 9.00 1.88 -13.00
CA PHE A 203 8.62 1.77 -11.59
C PHE A 203 7.10 1.79 -11.39
N SER A 204 6.31 1.66 -12.46
CA SER A 204 4.84 1.72 -12.44
C SER A 204 4.18 0.70 -11.51
N LEU A 205 4.88 -0.38 -11.18
CA LEU A 205 4.44 -1.43 -10.25
C LEU A 205 4.79 -1.13 -8.78
N SER A 206 5.51 -0.05 -8.51
CA SER A 206 5.88 0.36 -7.15
C SER A 206 4.64 0.89 -6.41
N THR A 207 4.60 0.64 -5.10
CA THR A 207 3.49 1.05 -4.24
C THR A 207 4.01 1.52 -2.90
N PHE A 208 3.61 2.71 -2.46
CA PHE A 208 3.99 3.27 -1.17
C PHE A 208 2.77 3.43 -0.27
N LEU A 209 2.84 2.89 0.94
CA LEU A 209 1.86 3.08 2.01
C LEU A 209 0.42 2.66 1.64
N MET A 210 0.28 1.71 0.70
CA MET A 210 -1.01 1.12 0.33
C MET A 210 -1.75 0.50 1.53
N ASP A 211 -0.98 -0.09 2.44
CA ASP A 211 -1.41 -0.65 3.73
C ASP A 211 -1.04 0.28 4.90
N GLN A 212 -0.77 1.56 4.60
CA GLN A 212 -0.29 2.60 5.49
C GLN A 212 1.11 2.35 6.09
N ARG A 213 1.82 1.28 5.69
CA ARG A 213 3.04 0.83 6.38
C ARG A 213 4.17 0.35 5.49
N THR A 214 3.91 -0.06 4.26
CA THR A 214 4.89 -0.71 3.39
C THR A 214 5.30 0.20 2.24
N ILE A 215 6.59 0.27 1.97
CA ILE A 215 7.18 0.88 0.78
C ILE A 215 7.70 -0.26 -0.09
N ASN A 216 7.06 -0.48 -1.24
CA ASN A 216 7.50 -1.44 -2.26
C ASN A 216 8.01 -0.69 -3.48
N VAL A 217 9.31 -0.78 -3.73
CA VAL A 217 9.96 -0.31 -4.95
C VAL A 217 10.12 -1.49 -5.90
N VAL A 218 9.36 -1.50 -6.99
CA VAL A 218 9.42 -2.53 -8.02
C VAL A 218 10.00 -1.91 -9.28
N LEU A 219 11.15 -2.41 -9.70
CA LEU A 219 11.85 -1.96 -10.89
C LEU A 219 11.76 -3.04 -11.98
N VAL A 220 11.28 -2.65 -13.16
CA VAL A 220 11.26 -3.47 -14.38
C VAL A 220 12.08 -2.77 -15.46
N TYR A 221 13.00 -3.49 -16.10
CA TYR A 221 13.86 -2.94 -17.15
C TYR A 221 14.36 -4.03 -18.10
N GLU A 222 14.85 -3.62 -19.26
CA GLU A 222 15.38 -4.51 -20.28
C GLU A 222 16.90 -4.41 -20.35
N ILE A 223 17.58 -5.56 -20.41
CA ILE A 223 19.02 -5.69 -20.61
C ILE A 223 19.27 -6.23 -22.02
N ASP A 224 20.06 -5.50 -22.81
CA ASP A 224 20.66 -5.96 -24.06
C ASP A 224 21.95 -6.74 -23.77
N VAL A 225 21.83 -8.06 -23.71
CA VAL A 225 22.97 -8.95 -23.47
C VAL A 225 23.74 -9.11 -24.78
N LYS A 226 24.83 -8.36 -24.91
CA LYS A 226 25.73 -8.46 -26.05
C LYS A 226 26.55 -9.75 -25.96
N GLY A 227 26.14 -10.76 -26.70
CA GLY A 227 26.85 -12.02 -26.91
C GLY A 227 27.86 -11.96 -28.05
N PHE A 228 28.30 -10.75 -28.42
CA PHE A 228 29.19 -10.48 -29.56
C PHE A 228 28.68 -11.10 -30.87
N GLY A 229 27.36 -11.05 -31.12
CA GLY A 229 26.73 -11.54 -32.35
C GLY A 229 26.42 -13.03 -32.38
N ILE A 230 26.69 -13.77 -31.30
CA ILE A 230 26.47 -15.22 -31.22
C ILE A 230 25.13 -15.55 -30.53
N PHE A 231 24.76 -14.78 -29.50
CA PHE A 231 23.57 -15.02 -28.68
C PHE A 231 22.98 -13.71 -28.13
N ASP A 232 22.93 -12.67 -28.97
CA ASP A 232 22.36 -11.38 -28.57
C ASP A 232 20.88 -11.56 -28.20
N GLN A 233 20.57 -11.31 -26.92
CA GLN A 233 19.23 -11.50 -26.36
C GLN A 233 18.86 -10.32 -25.47
N LYS A 234 17.57 -9.98 -25.50
CA LYS A 234 16.97 -9.01 -24.60
C LYS A 234 16.37 -9.75 -23.41
N LEU A 235 16.79 -9.40 -22.20
CA LEU A 235 16.26 -9.95 -20.97
C LEU A 235 15.44 -8.91 -20.25
N ILE A 236 14.20 -9.24 -19.89
CA ILE A 236 13.37 -8.41 -19.02
C ILE A 236 13.67 -8.84 -17.59
N VAL A 237 14.16 -7.90 -16.78
CA VAL A 237 14.50 -8.13 -15.38
C VAL A 237 13.52 -7.38 -14.51
N LYS A 238 12.99 -8.07 -13.49
CA LYS A 238 12.16 -7.49 -12.43
C LYS A 238 12.88 -7.64 -11.11
N GLN A 239 13.10 -6.53 -10.43
CA GLN A 239 13.69 -6.47 -9.10
C GLN A 239 12.72 -5.77 -8.14
N THR A 240 12.81 -6.12 -6.86
CA THR A 240 11.93 -5.57 -5.84
C THR A 240 12.71 -5.33 -4.56
N ALA A 241 12.51 -4.15 -3.98
CA ALA A 241 12.96 -3.79 -2.66
C ALA A 241 11.75 -3.38 -1.82
N SER A 242 11.63 -3.97 -0.63
CA SER A 242 10.55 -3.68 0.30
C SER A 242 11.13 -3.21 1.63
N THR A 243 10.51 -2.18 2.21
CA THR A 243 10.85 -1.68 3.54
C THR A 243 9.60 -1.19 4.25
N ALA A 244 9.63 -1.15 5.58
CA ALA A 244 8.60 -0.47 6.35
C ALA A 244 8.78 1.05 6.20
N ALA A 245 7.66 1.76 6.15
CA ALA A 245 7.63 3.19 6.38
C ALA A 245 7.99 3.45 7.83
N TRP A 246 8.90 4.39 8.05
CA TRP A 246 9.24 4.83 9.39
C TRP A 246 8.27 5.97 9.72
N LEU A 247 7.29 5.74 10.59
CA LEU A 247 6.33 6.76 11.02
C LEU A 247 6.50 7.02 12.51
N ALA A 248 6.38 8.29 12.94
CA ALA A 248 6.65 8.75 14.30
C ALA A 248 5.71 8.18 15.36
N ASP A 249 4.50 7.78 14.96
CA ASP A 249 3.51 7.09 15.80
C ASP A 249 3.78 5.56 15.88
N THR A 250 4.78 5.07 15.14
CA THR A 250 5.15 3.64 15.04
C THR A 250 6.64 3.41 15.31
N GLU A 251 7.23 4.15 16.26
CA GLU A 251 8.63 3.94 16.65
C GLU A 251 8.92 2.45 16.98
N GLY A 252 9.84 1.84 16.22
CA GLY A 252 10.31 0.47 16.46
C GLY A 252 9.72 -0.62 15.56
N VAL A 253 8.80 -0.29 14.63
CA VAL A 253 8.20 -1.27 13.71
C VAL A 253 9.16 -1.61 12.57
N LYS A 254 9.57 -2.88 12.49
CA LYS A 254 10.41 -3.44 11.41
C LYS A 254 9.52 -3.95 10.27
N LEU A 255 10.10 -4.15 9.07
CA LEU A 255 9.39 -4.79 7.96
C LEU A 255 8.85 -6.19 8.33
N SER A 256 9.56 -6.93 9.18
CA SER A 256 9.06 -8.19 9.75
C SER A 256 7.77 -8.03 10.51
N ASP A 257 7.57 -6.88 11.15
CA ASP A 257 6.40 -6.57 11.98
C ASP A 257 5.21 -6.12 11.11
N VAL A 258 5.49 -5.73 9.85
CA VAL A 258 4.48 -5.44 8.82
C VAL A 258 4.09 -6.71 8.05
N ALA A 259 5.04 -7.61 7.80
CA ALA A 259 4.77 -8.96 7.29
C ALA A 259 4.02 -9.81 8.32
N SER A 260 4.28 -9.59 9.61
CA SER A 260 3.44 -10.06 10.71
C SER A 260 2.37 -9.01 11.03
N LYS A 261 1.52 -8.62 10.08
CA LYS A 261 0.24 -8.02 10.47
C LYS A 261 -0.38 -9.01 11.45
N THR A 262 -0.27 -8.72 12.75
CA THR A 262 -1.12 -9.30 13.75
C THR A 262 -2.50 -8.93 13.24
N SER A 263 -3.16 -9.93 12.67
CA SER A 263 -4.47 -9.78 12.07
C SER A 263 -5.33 -8.91 12.98
N ALA A 264 -6.21 -8.08 12.42
CA ALA A 264 -7.16 -7.31 13.23
C ALA A 264 -7.88 -8.23 14.25
N TRP A 265 -8.03 -9.52 13.94
CA TRP A 265 -8.58 -10.56 14.78
C TRP A 265 -7.73 -10.98 16.01
N GLN A 266 -6.46 -10.59 16.06
CA GLN A 266 -5.59 -10.77 17.23
C GLN A 266 -5.70 -9.61 18.23
N LYS A 267 -6.33 -8.49 17.84
CA LYS A 267 -6.62 -7.37 18.75
C LYS A 267 -7.82 -7.71 19.64
N SER A 268 -7.97 -6.95 20.73
CA SER A 268 -9.18 -7.06 21.55
C SER A 268 -10.44 -6.68 20.76
N ASP A 269 -11.60 -7.22 21.14
CA ASP A 269 -12.87 -6.95 20.45
C ASP A 269 -13.19 -5.46 20.33
N MET A 270 -12.83 -4.68 21.35
CA MET A 270 -13.06 -3.24 21.40
C MET A 270 -12.13 -2.47 20.47
N GLU A 271 -10.83 -2.78 20.47
CA GLU A 271 -9.86 -2.13 19.57
C GLU A 271 -10.16 -2.46 18.11
N ARG A 272 -10.41 -3.75 17.82
CA ARG A 272 -10.79 -4.21 16.49
C ARG A 272 -12.07 -3.53 15.98
N GLY A 273 -13.09 -3.44 16.83
CA GLY A 273 -14.34 -2.75 16.48
C GLY A 273 -14.11 -1.29 16.13
N LYS A 274 -13.31 -0.57 16.93
CA LYS A 274 -12.98 0.84 16.67
C LYS A 274 -12.23 1.04 15.35
N ASP A 275 -11.29 0.15 15.04
CA ASP A 275 -10.51 0.21 13.81
C ASP A 275 -11.40 0.02 12.58
N TYR A 276 -12.28 -0.99 12.58
CA TYR A 276 -13.20 -1.21 11.46
C TYR A 276 -14.25 -0.12 11.30
N VAL A 277 -14.74 0.47 12.40
CA VAL A 277 -15.60 1.67 12.34
C VAL A 277 -14.85 2.80 11.65
N SER A 278 -13.60 3.05 12.05
CA SER A 278 -12.77 4.13 11.48
C SER A 278 -12.48 3.89 10.00
N GLU A 279 -12.22 2.64 9.61
CA GLU A 279 -12.03 2.23 8.21
C GLU A 279 -13.28 2.48 7.38
N LEU A 280 -14.45 2.00 7.83
CA LEU A 280 -15.72 2.17 7.10
C LEU A 280 -16.19 3.62 7.06
N GLN A 281 -15.92 4.43 8.08
CA GLN A 281 -16.12 5.88 8.02
C GLN A 281 -15.19 6.55 7.00
N GLY A 282 -13.95 6.07 6.86
CA GLY A 282 -13.03 6.52 5.81
C GLY A 282 -13.48 6.14 4.40
N GLU A 283 -14.06 4.95 4.24
CA GLU A 283 -14.64 4.49 2.96
C GLU A 283 -15.91 5.27 2.56
N ASN A 284 -16.62 5.89 3.52
CA ASN A 284 -17.85 6.64 3.30
C ASN A 284 -17.72 8.10 3.81
N PRO A 285 -16.95 8.96 3.08
CA PRO A 285 -16.77 10.36 3.46
C PRO A 285 -18.12 11.07 3.63
N HIS A 286 -18.23 11.92 4.64
CA HIS A 286 -19.44 12.68 5.01
C HIS A 286 -20.60 11.87 5.62
N GLN A 287 -20.47 10.55 5.77
CA GLN A 287 -21.49 9.74 6.44
C GLN A 287 -21.09 9.36 7.88
N GLY A 288 -19.84 9.57 8.28
CA GLY A 288 -19.36 9.23 9.62
C GLY A 288 -20.14 9.93 10.73
N VAL A 289 -20.55 9.19 11.74
CA VAL A 289 -21.26 9.69 12.92
C VAL A 289 -20.31 9.78 14.11
N LYS A 290 -20.55 10.75 15.00
CA LYS A 290 -19.78 10.88 16.24
C LYS A 290 -19.97 9.67 17.15
N ASN A 291 -18.87 9.21 17.74
CA ASN A 291 -18.89 8.10 18.67
C ASN A 291 -19.85 8.31 19.85
N GLY A 292 -20.58 7.25 20.23
CA GLY A 292 -21.37 7.21 21.46
C GLY A 292 -22.89 7.26 21.27
N VAL A 293 -23.38 7.37 20.03
CA VAL A 293 -24.84 7.40 19.74
C VAL A 293 -25.41 6.04 19.31
N GLY A 294 -24.57 5.00 19.16
CA GLY A 294 -25.00 3.66 18.73
C GLY A 294 -25.28 3.54 17.23
N VAL A 295 -24.85 4.53 16.45
CA VAL A 295 -24.85 4.59 14.99
C VAL A 295 -23.46 5.07 14.58
N ASP A 296 -22.88 4.45 13.56
CA ASP A 296 -21.52 4.71 13.10
C ASP A 296 -21.50 5.44 11.75
N LEU A 297 -22.50 5.22 10.91
CA LEU A 297 -22.72 5.96 9.67
C LEU A 297 -24.17 6.41 9.53
N TYR A 298 -24.38 7.60 8.98
CA TYR A 298 -25.68 8.12 8.64
C TYR A 298 -25.65 8.70 7.22
N ASP A 299 -26.53 8.20 6.36
CA ASP A 299 -26.76 8.73 5.02
C ASP A 299 -28.08 9.50 5.01
N GLN A 300 -27.98 10.81 4.81
CA GLN A 300 -29.13 11.71 4.81
C GLN A 300 -30.02 11.53 3.57
N ASP A 301 -29.44 11.16 2.42
CA ASP A 301 -30.19 11.06 1.16
C ASP A 301 -31.14 9.87 1.17
N SER A 302 -30.70 8.75 1.75
CA SER A 302 -31.49 7.53 1.92
C SER A 302 -32.14 7.40 3.29
N ASN A 303 -31.84 8.31 4.22
CA ASN A 303 -32.25 8.25 5.63
C ASN A 303 -31.87 6.91 6.29
N THR A 304 -30.63 6.47 6.01
CA THR A 304 -30.09 5.18 6.45
C THR A 304 -29.17 5.33 7.64
N PHE A 305 -29.49 4.63 8.73
CA PHE A 305 -28.69 4.56 9.94
C PHE A 305 -27.93 3.24 9.96
N THR A 306 -26.60 3.30 10.02
CA THR A 306 -25.75 2.12 9.98
C THR A 306 -24.95 1.96 11.26
N ALA A 307 -24.98 0.76 11.84
CA ALA A 307 -24.04 0.34 12.88
C ALA A 307 -23.08 -0.72 12.36
N VAL A 308 -21.83 -0.66 12.82
CA VAL A 308 -20.74 -1.56 12.46
C VAL A 308 -20.37 -2.40 13.68
N HIS A 309 -20.38 -3.71 13.51
CA HIS A 309 -19.87 -4.64 14.51
C HIS A 309 -18.90 -5.62 13.88
N SER A 310 -17.96 -6.14 14.68
CA SER A 310 -17.06 -7.21 14.26
C SER A 310 -17.32 -8.49 15.04
N MET A 311 -17.26 -9.63 14.36
CA MET A 311 -17.51 -10.94 14.95
C MET A 311 -16.53 -11.98 14.41
N ASN A 312 -15.69 -12.52 15.29
CA ASN A 312 -14.87 -13.67 14.95
C ASN A 312 -15.73 -14.95 15.01
N VAL A 313 -16.22 -15.40 13.86
CA VAL A 313 -17.10 -16.59 13.77
C VAL A 313 -16.39 -17.89 14.17
N PHE A 314 -15.05 -17.91 14.22
CA PHE A 314 -14.24 -19.05 14.64
C PHE A 314 -13.95 -19.09 16.15
N ALA A 315 -14.37 -18.06 16.89
CA ALA A 315 -14.26 -18.06 18.34
C ALA A 315 -15.15 -19.16 18.95
N ALA A 316 -14.73 -19.75 20.08
CA ALA A 316 -15.45 -20.83 20.75
C ALA A 316 -16.93 -20.52 21.09
N SER A 317 -17.28 -19.25 21.23
CA SER A 317 -18.66 -18.78 21.42
C SER A 317 -19.56 -19.03 20.21
N TYR A 318 -18.98 -19.02 19.00
CA TYR A 318 -19.68 -19.05 17.72
C TYR A 318 -19.37 -20.29 16.87
N SER A 319 -18.37 -21.09 17.23
CA SER A 319 -18.05 -22.33 16.54
C SER A 319 -17.56 -23.42 17.48
N ASP A 320 -17.60 -24.66 16.98
CA ASP A 320 -16.89 -25.79 17.56
C ASP A 320 -15.74 -26.21 16.64
N TYR A 321 -14.60 -26.54 17.25
CA TYR A 321 -13.42 -27.01 16.55
C TYR A 321 -13.52 -28.51 16.23
N VAL A 322 -13.26 -28.88 14.97
CA VAL A 322 -13.19 -30.26 14.51
C VAL A 322 -11.79 -30.81 14.77
N ARG A 323 -11.68 -31.72 15.73
CA ARG A 323 -10.42 -32.22 16.30
C ARG A 323 -9.43 -32.86 15.31
N SER A 324 -9.82 -33.10 14.06
CA SER A 324 -8.96 -33.67 13.02
C SER A 324 -8.12 -32.65 12.25
N GLY A 325 -8.39 -31.35 12.40
CA GLY A 325 -7.63 -30.27 11.75
C GLY A 325 -6.42 -29.79 12.56
N ASP A 326 -5.76 -28.75 12.07
CA ASP A 326 -4.71 -28.00 12.78
C ASP A 326 -5.16 -26.58 13.22
N GLY A 327 -6.40 -26.19 12.89
CA GLY A 327 -6.99 -24.91 13.30
C GLY A 327 -6.60 -23.74 12.41
N THR A 328 -5.98 -24.02 11.27
CA THR A 328 -5.54 -22.99 10.32
C THR A 328 -6.54 -22.77 9.19
N LYS A 329 -7.58 -23.60 9.07
CA LYS A 329 -8.55 -23.57 7.96
C LYS A 329 -9.97 -23.42 8.44
N ALA A 330 -10.79 -22.72 7.66
CA ALA A 330 -12.21 -22.54 7.97
C ALA A 330 -12.94 -23.89 8.09
N SER A 331 -12.55 -24.87 7.26
CA SER A 331 -13.06 -26.25 7.28
C SER A 331 -12.86 -26.99 8.61
N ASP A 332 -11.96 -26.50 9.48
CA ASP A 332 -11.72 -27.09 10.81
C ASP A 332 -12.77 -26.63 11.84
N TYR A 333 -13.75 -25.82 11.43
CA TYR A 333 -14.75 -25.24 12.31
C TYR A 333 -16.17 -25.58 11.85
N ILE A 334 -17.04 -25.83 12.82
CA ILE A 334 -18.50 -25.96 12.62
C ILE A 334 -19.17 -24.77 13.31
N LEU A 335 -19.80 -23.90 12.53
CA LEU A 335 -20.45 -22.70 13.07
C LEU A 335 -21.73 -23.04 13.85
N LYS A 336 -21.86 -22.45 15.04
CA LYS A 336 -23.04 -22.48 15.92
C LYS A 336 -24.05 -21.46 15.43
N ARG A 337 -24.81 -21.81 14.39
CA ARG A 337 -25.86 -20.98 13.78
C ARG A 337 -26.70 -20.18 14.80
N GLU A 338 -27.26 -20.87 15.79
CA GLU A 338 -28.13 -20.24 16.81
C GLU A 338 -27.42 -19.18 17.66
N LYS A 339 -26.12 -19.35 17.93
CA LYS A 339 -25.32 -18.38 18.70
C LYS A 339 -25.01 -17.14 17.87
N ILE A 340 -24.65 -17.34 16.60
CA ILE A 340 -24.43 -16.24 15.65
C ILE A 340 -25.73 -15.46 15.45
N LYS A 341 -26.84 -16.16 15.17
CA LYS A 341 -28.16 -15.54 15.04
C LYS A 341 -28.56 -14.73 16.27
N ALA A 342 -28.37 -15.29 17.47
CA ALA A 342 -28.68 -14.59 18.71
C ALA A 342 -27.83 -13.30 18.90
N ALA A 343 -26.55 -13.33 18.54
CA ALA A 343 -25.68 -12.16 18.59
C ALA A 343 -26.10 -11.08 17.59
N LEU A 344 -26.34 -11.47 16.33
CA LEU A 344 -26.80 -10.54 15.29
C LEU A 344 -28.15 -9.91 15.65
N LYS A 345 -29.08 -10.70 16.19
CA LYS A 345 -30.35 -10.19 16.70
C LYS A 345 -30.16 -9.18 17.83
N ALA A 346 -29.18 -9.40 18.71
CA ALA A 346 -28.89 -8.47 19.79
C ALA A 346 -28.37 -7.13 19.26
N TYR A 347 -27.47 -7.15 18.26
CA TYR A 347 -26.97 -5.95 17.60
C TYR A 347 -28.06 -5.20 16.83
N ALA A 348 -28.88 -5.91 16.05
CA ALA A 348 -30.01 -5.31 15.33
C ALA A 348 -31.00 -4.63 16.29
N ASN A 349 -31.32 -5.28 17.43
CA ASN A 349 -32.18 -4.68 18.45
C ASN A 349 -31.53 -3.48 19.16
N ALA A 350 -30.20 -3.47 19.32
CA ALA A 350 -29.48 -2.32 19.86
C ALA A 350 -29.53 -1.13 18.89
N LEU A 351 -29.30 -1.37 17.60
CA LEU A 351 -29.44 -0.35 16.56
C LEU A 351 -30.87 0.19 16.49
N ASN A 352 -31.88 -0.69 16.55
CA ASN A 352 -33.28 -0.26 16.62
C ASN A 352 -33.51 0.74 17.76
N ARG A 353 -33.07 0.41 18.98
CA ARG A 353 -33.20 1.31 20.15
C ARG A 353 -32.42 2.61 19.99
N ALA A 354 -31.20 2.55 19.43
CA ALA A 354 -30.39 3.74 19.17
C ALA A 354 -31.10 4.69 18.19
N VAL A 355 -31.55 4.17 17.05
CA VAL A 355 -32.28 4.95 16.04
C VAL A 355 -33.59 5.51 16.57
N ASP A 356 -34.32 4.75 17.40
CA ASP A 356 -35.57 5.22 18.01
C ASP A 356 -35.34 6.34 19.05
N SER A 357 -34.13 6.42 19.62
CA SER A 357 -33.73 7.47 20.56
C SER A 357 -33.22 8.75 19.89
N ILE A 358 -32.84 8.68 18.61
CA ILE A 358 -32.37 9.83 17.83
C ILE A 358 -33.59 10.63 17.36
N SER A 359 -33.73 11.86 17.87
CA SER A 359 -34.86 12.73 17.57
C SER A 359 -34.64 13.52 16.27
N GLU A 360 -34.14 14.75 16.35
CA GLU A 360 -34.18 15.73 15.25
C GLU A 360 -32.86 15.83 14.50
N SER A 361 -31.73 15.67 15.20
CA SER A 361 -30.41 15.75 14.59
C SER A 361 -29.48 14.65 15.10
N ILE A 362 -28.45 14.38 14.30
CA ILE A 362 -27.34 13.51 14.64
C ILE A 362 -26.03 14.27 14.39
N GLU A 363 -25.14 14.24 15.38
CA GLU A 363 -23.83 14.88 15.27
C GLU A 363 -22.90 13.96 14.48
N MET A 364 -22.39 14.47 13.36
CA MET A 364 -21.48 13.76 12.47
C MET A 364 -20.06 13.75 13.06
N SER A 365 -19.22 12.82 12.60
CA SER A 365 -17.82 12.69 13.05
C SER A 365 -16.98 13.93 12.78
N ASP A 366 -17.46 14.76 11.86
CA ASP A 366 -16.87 15.99 11.41
C ASP A 366 -17.37 17.21 12.23
N GLY A 367 -18.25 16.99 13.21
CA GLY A 367 -18.79 18.02 14.11
C GLY A 367 -19.97 18.80 13.54
N THR A 368 -20.44 18.48 12.33
CA THR A 368 -21.69 19.03 11.80
C THR A 368 -22.90 18.31 12.38
N ASP A 369 -23.99 19.03 12.60
CA ASP A 369 -25.29 18.44 12.95
C ASP A 369 -26.09 18.20 11.69
N CYS A 370 -26.34 16.94 11.35
CA CYS A 370 -27.22 16.54 10.26
C CYS A 370 -28.66 16.41 10.77
N GLN A 371 -29.60 17.02 10.06
CA GLN A 371 -31.02 16.85 10.34
C GLN A 371 -31.46 15.45 9.92
N THR A 372 -32.09 14.73 10.83
CA THR A 372 -32.70 13.44 10.51
C THR A 372 -34.08 13.66 9.93
N ALA A 373 -34.49 12.85 8.95
CA ALA A 373 -35.82 12.97 8.39
C ALA A 373 -36.87 12.52 9.44
N LEU A 374 -37.52 13.49 10.08
CA LEU A 374 -38.60 13.29 11.05
C LEU A 374 -39.97 13.11 10.38
N GLU A 375 -40.12 13.41 9.10
CA GLU A 375 -41.42 13.37 8.45
C GLU A 375 -42.02 11.96 8.58
N LYS A 376 -43.27 11.87 9.05
CA LYS A 376 -44.05 10.62 9.18
C LYS A 376 -44.13 9.80 7.88
N THR A 377 -43.71 10.39 6.76
CA THR A 377 -43.70 9.84 5.40
C THR A 377 -42.33 9.30 4.97
N MET A 378 -41.23 9.59 5.66
CA MET A 378 -39.90 9.11 5.33
C MET A 378 -39.49 7.96 6.25
N HIS A 379 -39.34 6.77 5.65
CA HIS A 379 -38.93 5.56 6.34
C HIS A 379 -37.48 5.71 6.82
N ARG A 380 -37.18 5.32 8.08
CA ARG A 380 -35.81 5.24 8.60
C ARG A 380 -35.25 3.87 8.26
N GLU A 381 -34.35 3.81 7.29
CA GLU A 381 -33.67 2.58 6.93
C GLU A 381 -32.58 2.27 7.97
N LYS A 382 -32.44 0.99 8.32
CA LYS A 382 -31.50 0.54 9.36
C LYS A 382 -30.64 -0.57 8.79
N VAL A 383 -29.33 -0.34 8.78
CA VAL A 383 -28.34 -1.29 8.23
C VAL A 383 -27.37 -1.70 9.32
N LEU A 384 -27.10 -2.98 9.41
CA LEU A 384 -26.12 -3.54 10.32
C LEU A 384 -25.00 -4.15 9.48
N ILE A 385 -23.82 -3.55 9.52
CA ILE A 385 -22.62 -4.10 8.90
C ILE A 385 -21.92 -5.01 9.91
N ILE A 386 -21.71 -6.27 9.54
CA ILE A 386 -20.99 -7.25 10.34
C ILE A 386 -19.70 -7.62 9.63
N VAL A 387 -18.60 -7.18 10.21
CA VAL A 387 -17.26 -7.57 9.78
C VAL A 387 -16.92 -8.95 10.34
N VAL A 388 -16.59 -9.89 9.47
CA VAL A 388 -16.17 -11.26 9.82
C VAL A 388 -14.82 -11.58 9.15
N PRO A 389 -14.07 -12.57 9.65
CA PRO A 389 -12.81 -12.96 9.04
C PRO A 389 -12.93 -13.35 7.57
N GLU A 390 -11.88 -13.14 6.79
CA GLU A 390 -11.87 -13.42 5.34
C GLU A 390 -12.19 -14.90 5.03
N GLU A 391 -11.68 -15.81 5.84
CA GLU A 391 -11.88 -17.26 5.69
C GLU A 391 -13.35 -17.67 5.94
N ALA A 392 -14.15 -16.82 6.58
CA ALA A 392 -15.58 -17.05 6.76
C ALA A 392 -16.36 -17.00 5.43
N THR A 393 -15.73 -16.61 4.33
CA THR A 393 -16.30 -16.70 2.98
C THR A 393 -16.74 -18.13 2.63
N GLU A 394 -16.08 -19.16 3.17
CA GLU A 394 -16.51 -20.56 3.03
C GLU A 394 -17.93 -20.81 3.60
N PHE A 395 -18.36 -19.99 4.57
CA PHE A 395 -19.66 -20.06 5.21
C PHE A 395 -20.64 -18.97 4.73
N ALA A 396 -20.33 -18.27 3.62
CA ALA A 396 -21.11 -17.13 3.16
C ALA A 396 -22.61 -17.42 2.98
N SER A 397 -22.97 -18.60 2.46
CA SER A 397 -24.37 -18.99 2.29
C SER A 397 -25.12 -19.09 3.63
N LEU A 398 -24.49 -19.67 4.65
CA LEU A 398 -25.08 -19.80 5.99
C LEU A 398 -25.20 -18.42 6.66
N LEU A 399 -24.16 -17.60 6.56
CA LEU A 399 -24.17 -16.25 7.15
C LEU A 399 -25.22 -15.35 6.49
N GLN A 400 -25.40 -15.46 5.17
CA GLN A 400 -26.44 -14.71 4.45
C GLN A 400 -27.85 -15.22 4.80
N GLU A 401 -28.05 -16.52 5.00
CA GLU A 401 -29.31 -17.06 5.48
C GLU A 401 -29.69 -16.49 6.86
N ILE A 402 -28.74 -16.47 7.80
CA ILE A 402 -28.95 -15.86 9.12
C ILE A 402 -29.24 -14.36 8.98
N ALA A 403 -28.49 -13.63 8.14
CA ALA A 403 -28.69 -12.21 7.89
C ALA A 403 -30.12 -11.92 7.40
N ASN A 404 -30.61 -12.69 6.44
CA ASN A 404 -31.97 -12.56 5.90
C ASN A 404 -33.05 -12.86 6.97
N GLU A 405 -32.82 -13.85 7.84
CA GLU A 405 -33.73 -14.13 8.96
C GLU A 405 -33.77 -12.97 9.96
N ILE A 406 -32.63 -12.33 10.25
CA ILE A 406 -32.58 -11.17 11.14
C ILE A 406 -33.32 -9.99 10.53
N GLU A 407 -33.17 -9.74 9.23
CA GLU A 407 -33.91 -8.70 8.52
C GLU A 407 -35.42 -8.93 8.60
N GLN A 408 -35.88 -10.17 8.37
CA GLN A 408 -37.29 -10.54 8.52
C GLN A 408 -37.81 -10.38 9.95
N GLU A 409 -37.01 -10.71 10.96
CA GLU A 409 -37.41 -10.67 12.37
C GLU A 409 -37.35 -9.27 13.00
N THR A 410 -36.45 -8.40 12.52
CA THR A 410 -36.13 -7.12 13.19
C THR A 410 -36.35 -5.89 12.31
N GLY A 411 -36.53 -6.07 11.00
CA GLY A 411 -36.59 -4.99 10.03
C GLY A 411 -35.25 -4.29 9.77
N VAL A 412 -34.14 -4.80 10.33
CA VAL A 412 -32.79 -4.26 10.13
C VAL A 412 -32.08 -5.09 9.08
N LYS A 413 -31.67 -4.46 7.98
CA LYS A 413 -30.91 -5.12 6.92
C LYS A 413 -29.51 -5.45 7.42
N VAL A 414 -29.06 -6.69 7.24
CA VAL A 414 -27.74 -7.14 7.70
C VAL A 414 -26.82 -7.38 6.51
N ASN A 415 -25.71 -6.64 6.45
CA ASN A 415 -24.69 -6.77 5.43
C ASN A 415 -23.44 -7.42 6.06
N ILE A 416 -23.00 -8.54 5.51
CA ILE A 416 -21.77 -9.23 5.96
C ILE A 416 -20.61 -8.77 5.08
N THR A 417 -19.51 -8.35 5.71
CA THR A 417 -18.26 -7.96 5.04
C THR A 417 -17.11 -8.80 5.55
N TYR A 418 -16.24 -9.24 4.64
CA TYR A 418 -15.11 -10.12 4.92
C TYR A 418 -13.82 -9.29 4.94
N ARG A 419 -13.09 -9.31 6.06
CA ARG A 419 -11.87 -8.51 6.28
C ARG A 419 -10.89 -9.27 7.17
N ASP A 420 -9.62 -9.25 6.78
CA ASP A 420 -8.46 -9.84 7.47
C ASP A 420 -8.58 -11.35 7.80
N GLU A 421 -7.47 -12.07 7.76
CA GLU A 421 -7.43 -13.50 8.11
C GLU A 421 -7.41 -13.69 9.63
N ALA A 422 -8.32 -14.48 10.22
CA ALA A 422 -8.32 -14.78 11.66
C ALA A 422 -7.58 -16.07 12.04
N LEU A 423 -7.45 -17.00 11.10
CA LEU A 423 -6.77 -18.28 11.26
C LEU A 423 -5.34 -18.12 10.74
N GLY A 424 -4.38 -18.77 11.40
CA GLY A 424 -2.96 -18.48 11.18
C GLY A 424 -2.44 -18.78 9.78
N GLY A 425 -1.80 -17.77 9.17
CA GLY A 425 -0.72 -17.89 8.17
C GLY A 425 0.66 -17.86 8.81
#